data_AF-A0A7C6J0R6-F1
#
_entry.id   AF-A0A7C6J0R6-F1
#
_cell.length_a   1.000
_cell.length_b   1.000
_cell.length_c   1.000
_cell.angle_alpha   90.00
_cell.angle_beta   90.00
_cell.angle_gamma   90.00
#
_symmetry.space_group_name_H-M   'P 1'
#
loop_
_entity.id
_entity.type
_entity.pdbx_description
1 polymer ?
#
loop_
_entity_poly.entity_id
_entity_poly.type
_entity_poly.pdbx_seq_one_letter_code
_entity_poly.pdbx_strand_id
1 'polypeptide(L)'
;MIEVRQSWFGADIPQNCKGSNITIGAGDDGQVIVTSTGIIGEEANDIGIEVIAGDGENKPLSAIFANNVITVTLGTKGAGALDNTKNTAELVAEKINDLDGFTAVHTGDGDGVIGTTALKAFAVVGDGETANSYVTVEYDTPGIAGNAFKIVVENGIQDGALAVTEDEGVMTITLGMTDDTVPVPDDTKNTAGDIATEINKIDGFTATAHGTGAEVPDIEDGDEIQFAGGTTGILPLTGGQYGTECPEPFVILRAWDVDNFEWDYYTNIAPNGRYDTNWRLFNLVEY
;
A
#
# COMPACT_ATOMS: atom_id res chain seq x y z
N MET A 1 -6.96 41.40 -33.29
CA MET A 1 -6.38 40.06 -33.04
C MET A 1 -5.85 40.09 -31.62
N ILE A 2 -6.53 39.40 -30.69
CA ILE A 2 -6.07 39.31 -29.30
C ILE A 2 -5.02 38.20 -29.31
N GLU A 3 -3.75 38.58 -29.34
CA GLU A 3 -2.63 37.66 -29.22
C GLU A 3 -2.36 37.48 -27.72
N VAL A 4 -2.67 36.31 -27.16
CA VAL A 4 -2.25 36.00 -25.79
C VAL A 4 -0.83 35.44 -25.83
N ARG A 5 0.07 36.04 -25.04
CA ARG A 5 1.53 35.76 -25.07
C ARG A 5 2.03 34.97 -23.86
N GLN A 6 1.15 34.47 -23.00
CA GLN A 6 1.52 33.58 -21.90
C GLN A 6 1.05 32.15 -22.21
N SER A 7 1.87 31.17 -21.81
CA SER A 7 1.42 29.78 -21.77
C SER A 7 0.22 29.71 -20.83
N TRP A 8 -0.94 29.33 -21.37
CA TRP A 8 -2.13 29.05 -20.57
C TRP A 8 -2.05 27.68 -19.88
N PHE A 9 -1.04 26.89 -20.22
CA PHE A 9 -0.86 25.53 -19.74
C PHE A 9 0.35 25.46 -18.82
N GLY A 10 0.20 24.79 -17.68
CA GLY A 10 1.31 24.41 -16.81
C GLY A 10 2.08 23.17 -17.30
N ALA A 11 1.56 22.49 -18.31
CA ALA A 11 2.15 21.33 -18.99
C ALA A 11 2.16 21.56 -20.50
N ASP A 12 3.02 20.84 -21.23
CA ASP A 12 3.20 21.04 -22.67
C ASP A 12 1.95 20.69 -23.50
N ILE A 13 1.05 19.87 -22.94
CA ILE A 13 -0.19 19.40 -23.59
C ILE A 13 -1.38 19.64 -22.63
N PRO A 14 -2.50 20.22 -23.10
CA PRO A 14 -3.73 20.34 -22.30
C PRO A 14 -4.17 19.00 -21.74
N GLN A 15 -4.42 18.96 -20.42
CA GLN A 15 -4.85 17.74 -19.73
C GLN A 15 -6.32 17.85 -19.36
N ASN A 16 -7.08 16.77 -19.54
CA ASN A 16 -8.41 16.65 -18.94
C ASN A 16 -8.27 16.44 -17.44
N CYS A 17 -9.28 16.83 -16.67
CA CYS A 17 -9.31 16.46 -15.27
C CYS A 17 -9.37 14.94 -15.15
N LYS A 18 -8.67 14.41 -14.15
CA LYS A 18 -8.69 12.99 -13.84
C LYS A 18 -9.09 12.83 -12.38
N GLY A 19 -9.91 11.83 -12.12
CA GLY A 19 -10.05 11.30 -10.78
C GLY A 19 -8.81 10.52 -10.38
N SER A 20 -8.72 10.21 -9.11
CA SER A 20 -7.69 9.35 -8.53
C SER A 20 -8.10 7.89 -8.65
N ASN A 21 -7.13 6.98 -8.56
CA ASN A 21 -7.37 5.55 -8.53
C ASN A 21 -6.44 4.82 -7.55
N ILE A 22 -6.84 3.60 -7.19
CA ILE A 22 -6.07 2.66 -6.38
C ILE A 22 -6.43 1.23 -6.81
N THR A 23 -5.51 0.30 -6.64
CA THR A 23 -5.76 -1.13 -6.79
C THR A 23 -5.74 -1.79 -5.42
N ILE A 24 -6.78 -2.54 -5.09
CA ILE A 24 -6.83 -3.42 -3.90
C ILE A 24 -6.77 -4.88 -4.33
N GLY A 25 -6.27 -5.75 -3.45
CA GLY A 25 -6.10 -7.18 -3.74
C GLY A 25 -4.82 -7.52 -4.50
N ALA A 26 -4.67 -8.78 -4.88
CA ALA A 26 -3.47 -9.31 -5.52
C ALA A 26 -3.78 -10.52 -6.43
N GLY A 27 -2.86 -10.82 -7.34
CA GLY A 27 -3.02 -11.89 -8.33
C GLY A 27 -3.85 -11.48 -9.55
N ASP A 28 -3.82 -12.32 -10.59
CA ASP A 28 -4.37 -11.99 -11.91
C ASP A 28 -5.90 -11.82 -11.90
N ASP A 29 -6.61 -12.58 -11.05
CA ASP A 29 -8.07 -12.54 -10.91
C ASP A 29 -8.54 -11.90 -9.59
N GLY A 30 -7.60 -11.40 -8.77
CA GLY A 30 -7.83 -10.99 -7.39
C GLY A 30 -7.58 -9.52 -7.13
N GLN A 31 -7.56 -8.67 -8.17
CA GLN A 31 -7.40 -7.23 -8.02
C GLN A 31 -8.68 -6.48 -8.37
N VAL A 32 -8.92 -5.36 -7.68
CA VAL A 32 -9.99 -4.40 -7.99
C VAL A 32 -9.39 -3.01 -8.12
N ILE A 33 -9.53 -2.41 -9.30
CA ILE A 33 -9.11 -1.05 -9.61
C ILE A 33 -10.30 -0.13 -9.33
N VAL A 34 -10.15 0.73 -8.33
CA VAL A 34 -11.17 1.70 -7.92
C VAL A 34 -10.75 3.08 -8.44
N THR A 35 -11.68 3.77 -9.09
CA THR A 35 -11.46 5.11 -9.66
C THR A 35 -12.54 6.06 -9.14
N SER A 36 -12.12 7.21 -8.64
CA SER A 36 -13.03 8.32 -8.32
C SER A 36 -13.53 8.96 -9.62
N THR A 37 -14.83 9.10 -9.78
CA THR A 37 -15.46 9.70 -10.96
C THR A 37 -16.28 10.94 -10.63
N GLY A 38 -16.81 11.03 -9.40
CA GLY A 38 -17.56 12.18 -8.91
C GLY A 38 -16.66 13.27 -8.31
N ILE A 39 -15.52 12.88 -7.72
CA ILE A 39 -14.50 13.79 -7.19
C ILE A 39 -13.28 13.70 -8.11
N ILE A 40 -12.89 14.82 -8.68
CA ILE A 40 -11.80 14.93 -9.66
C ILE A 40 -10.77 15.93 -9.17
N GLY A 41 -9.60 15.96 -9.81
CA GLY A 41 -8.57 16.90 -9.43
C GLY A 41 -7.72 16.40 -8.27
N GLU A 42 -7.00 17.33 -7.66
CA GLU A 42 -6.15 17.01 -6.50
C GLU A 42 -6.98 16.62 -5.28
N GLU A 43 -8.22 17.13 -5.15
CA GLU A 43 -9.18 16.72 -4.11
C GLU A 43 -9.47 15.22 -4.13
N ALA A 44 -9.39 14.57 -5.29
CA ALA A 44 -9.58 13.12 -5.39
C ALA A 44 -8.45 12.34 -4.68
N ASN A 45 -7.28 12.94 -4.49
CA ASN A 45 -6.14 12.30 -3.81
C ASN A 45 -6.29 12.27 -2.28
N ASP A 46 -7.27 13.00 -1.73
CA ASP A 46 -7.59 12.95 -0.30
C ASP A 46 -8.51 11.76 0.06
N ILE A 47 -8.95 10.99 -0.94
CA ILE A 47 -9.80 9.82 -0.77
C ILE A 47 -8.94 8.59 -0.47
N GLY A 48 -9.36 7.77 0.48
CA GLY A 48 -8.77 6.46 0.76
C GLY A 48 -9.75 5.31 0.61
N ILE A 49 -9.22 4.09 0.57
CA ILE A 49 -10.01 2.85 0.66
C ILE A 49 -9.44 1.95 1.76
N GLU A 50 -10.31 1.37 2.56
CA GLU A 50 -9.96 0.39 3.60
C GLU A 50 -10.85 -0.84 3.45
N VAL A 51 -10.24 -2.01 3.46
CA VAL A 51 -10.94 -3.30 3.41
C VAL A 51 -10.80 -3.97 4.78
N ILE A 52 -11.93 -4.16 5.45
CA ILE A 52 -12.02 -4.69 6.81
C ILE A 52 -12.84 -5.98 6.85
N ALA A 53 -12.63 -6.81 7.88
CA ALA A 53 -13.49 -7.97 8.11
C ALA A 53 -14.84 -7.55 8.72
N GLY A 54 -15.93 -8.20 8.28
CA GLY A 54 -17.23 -8.07 8.95
C GLY A 54 -17.20 -8.62 10.37
N ASP A 55 -17.81 -7.91 11.31
CA ASP A 55 -17.85 -8.33 12.71
C ASP A 55 -18.98 -9.34 12.98
N GLY A 56 -18.65 -10.55 13.45
CA GLY A 56 -19.63 -11.58 13.82
C GLY A 56 -20.09 -12.49 12.68
N GLU A 57 -21.08 -13.34 12.97
CA GLU A 57 -21.50 -14.42 12.08
C GLU A 57 -22.34 -13.93 10.89
N ASN A 58 -22.13 -14.56 9.72
CA ASN A 58 -22.94 -14.40 8.51
C ASN A 58 -23.09 -12.95 8.02
N LYS A 59 -22.07 -12.11 8.21
CA LYS A 59 -22.12 -10.74 7.71
C LYS A 59 -22.10 -10.72 6.18
N PRO A 60 -22.91 -9.85 5.55
CA PRO A 60 -22.84 -9.63 4.12
C PRO A 60 -21.62 -8.78 3.76
N LEU A 61 -21.12 -8.94 2.54
CA LEU A 61 -20.20 -7.98 1.93
C LEU A 61 -20.94 -6.64 1.74
N SER A 62 -20.30 -5.53 2.10
CA SER A 62 -20.83 -4.18 1.88
C SER A 62 -19.72 -3.16 1.63
N ALA A 63 -20.02 -2.06 0.95
CA ALA A 63 -19.14 -0.90 0.84
C ALA A 63 -19.90 0.38 1.24
N ILE A 64 -19.22 1.31 1.91
CA ILE A 64 -19.76 2.61 2.31
C ILE A 64 -18.70 3.68 2.06
N PHE A 65 -19.08 4.86 1.57
CA PHE A 65 -18.20 6.03 1.49
C PHE A 65 -18.59 7.06 2.56
N ALA A 66 -17.68 7.35 3.49
CA ALA A 66 -17.85 8.37 4.51
C ALA A 66 -16.51 8.98 4.93
N ASN A 67 -16.48 10.27 5.25
CA ASN A 67 -15.28 10.99 5.70
C ASN A 67 -14.05 10.77 4.78
N ASN A 68 -14.27 10.82 3.46
CA ASN A 68 -13.25 10.57 2.43
C ASN A 68 -12.64 9.16 2.45
N VAL A 69 -13.26 8.18 3.08
CA VAL A 69 -12.81 6.77 3.06
C VAL A 69 -13.92 5.88 2.53
N ILE A 70 -13.58 5.04 1.55
CA ILE A 70 -14.39 3.90 1.14
C ILE A 70 -14.06 2.74 2.09
N THR A 71 -15.01 2.32 2.92
CA THR A 71 -14.85 1.14 3.78
C THR A 71 -15.56 -0.04 3.13
N VAL A 72 -14.78 -1.02 2.66
CA VAL A 72 -15.28 -2.31 2.19
C VAL A 72 -15.27 -3.29 3.37
N THR A 73 -16.45 -3.69 3.82
CA THR A 73 -16.60 -4.70 4.87
C THR A 73 -16.81 -6.07 4.25
N LEU A 74 -15.83 -6.96 4.40
CA LEU A 74 -15.84 -8.32 3.87
C LEU A 74 -16.88 -9.19 4.59
N GLY A 75 -17.56 -10.04 3.81
CA GLY A 75 -18.54 -10.99 4.31
C GLY A 75 -17.91 -12.14 5.13
N THR A 76 -18.68 -12.65 6.08
CA THR A 76 -18.28 -13.73 6.98
C THR A 76 -19.23 -14.92 6.92
N LYS A 77 -18.77 -16.08 7.38
CA LYS A 77 -19.58 -17.30 7.53
C LYS A 77 -20.19 -17.41 8.93
N GLY A 78 -20.90 -18.50 9.18
CA GLY A 78 -21.58 -18.76 10.46
C GLY A 78 -20.70 -18.93 11.70
N ALA A 79 -19.38 -18.79 11.58
CA ALA A 79 -18.45 -18.79 12.71
C ALA A 79 -17.62 -17.49 12.78
N GLY A 80 -18.02 -16.44 12.05
CA GLY A 80 -17.35 -15.13 12.02
C GLY A 80 -16.08 -15.04 11.17
N ALA A 81 -15.49 -16.17 10.75
CA ALA A 81 -14.39 -16.15 9.81
C ALA A 81 -14.83 -15.65 8.41
N LEU A 82 -13.89 -15.08 7.65
CA LEU A 82 -14.14 -14.60 6.29
C LEU A 82 -14.70 -15.71 5.40
N ASP A 83 -15.63 -15.31 4.53
CA ASP A 83 -16.26 -16.19 3.55
C ASP A 83 -15.75 -15.84 2.15
N ASN A 84 -14.81 -16.62 1.65
CA ASN A 84 -14.22 -16.43 0.32
C ASN A 84 -15.28 -16.36 -0.79
N THR A 85 -16.42 -17.05 -0.63
CA THR A 85 -17.49 -17.04 -1.63
C THR A 85 -18.26 -15.72 -1.69
N LYS A 86 -18.13 -14.87 -0.66
CA LYS A 86 -18.74 -13.54 -0.58
C LYS A 86 -17.74 -12.41 -0.90
N ASN A 87 -16.46 -12.74 -1.01
CA ASN A 87 -15.36 -11.76 -0.99
C ASN A 87 -14.51 -11.85 -2.27
N THR A 88 -15.11 -12.27 -3.39
CA THR A 88 -14.42 -12.28 -4.68
C THR A 88 -14.22 -10.85 -5.19
N ALA A 89 -13.22 -10.64 -6.06
CA ALA A 89 -12.93 -9.34 -6.65
C ALA A 89 -14.13 -8.79 -7.46
N GLU A 90 -14.87 -9.66 -8.16
CA GLU A 90 -16.11 -9.30 -8.84
C GLU A 90 -17.15 -8.69 -7.87
N LEU A 91 -17.46 -9.40 -6.77
CA LEU A 91 -18.46 -8.95 -5.80
C LEU A 91 -18.03 -7.66 -5.08
N VAL A 92 -16.73 -7.51 -4.80
CA VAL A 92 -16.19 -6.27 -4.22
C VAL A 92 -16.33 -5.10 -5.20
N ALA A 93 -15.98 -5.30 -6.48
CA ALA A 93 -16.15 -4.29 -7.51
C ALA A 93 -17.62 -3.88 -7.67
N GLU A 94 -18.56 -4.83 -7.67
CA GLU A 94 -20.00 -4.55 -7.68
C GLU A 94 -20.42 -3.66 -6.51
N LYS A 95 -19.98 -3.95 -5.28
CA LYS A 95 -20.32 -3.14 -4.10
C LYS A 95 -19.75 -1.73 -4.14
N ILE A 96 -18.58 -1.54 -4.74
CA ILE A 96 -18.02 -0.20 -4.90
C ILE A 96 -18.76 0.55 -6.02
N ASN A 97 -19.18 -0.13 -7.09
CA ASN A 97 -20.01 0.46 -8.16
C ASN A 97 -21.41 0.90 -7.69
N ASP A 98 -21.92 0.36 -6.58
CA ASP A 98 -23.15 0.83 -5.93
C ASP A 98 -22.96 2.21 -5.26
N LEU A 99 -21.72 2.69 -5.04
CA LEU A 99 -21.42 3.98 -4.45
C LEU A 99 -21.43 5.10 -5.51
N ASP A 100 -22.10 6.21 -5.20
CA ASP A 100 -22.11 7.37 -6.09
C ASP A 100 -20.73 8.02 -6.17
N GLY A 101 -20.34 8.43 -7.38
CA GLY A 101 -19.06 9.09 -7.64
C GLY A 101 -17.84 8.16 -7.70
N PHE A 102 -18.03 6.84 -7.77
CA PHE A 102 -16.95 5.86 -7.94
C PHE A 102 -17.25 4.84 -9.03
N THR A 103 -16.19 4.26 -9.58
CA THR A 103 -16.26 3.08 -10.44
C THR A 103 -15.20 2.08 -10.02
N ALA A 104 -15.49 0.79 -10.10
CA ALA A 104 -14.57 -0.29 -9.80
C ALA A 104 -14.59 -1.36 -10.88
N VAL A 105 -13.40 -1.85 -11.24
CA VAL A 105 -13.20 -2.90 -12.24
C VAL A 105 -12.30 -3.96 -11.63
N HIS A 106 -12.73 -5.22 -11.65
CA HIS A 106 -11.86 -6.33 -11.27
C HIS A 106 -10.96 -6.76 -12.44
N THR A 107 -9.82 -7.36 -12.13
CA THR A 107 -8.96 -7.99 -13.13
C THR A 107 -9.43 -9.41 -13.43
N GLY A 108 -9.01 -9.92 -14.59
CA GLY A 108 -9.27 -11.30 -15.00
C GLY A 108 -10.75 -11.68 -14.94
N ASP A 109 -11.03 -12.88 -14.45
CA ASP A 109 -12.40 -13.38 -14.29
C ASP A 109 -13.05 -12.96 -12.96
N GLY A 110 -12.29 -12.31 -12.05
CA GLY A 110 -12.81 -11.73 -10.81
C GLY A 110 -13.04 -12.71 -9.65
N ASP A 111 -12.65 -13.98 -9.81
CA ASP A 111 -12.82 -15.05 -8.81
C ASP A 111 -11.78 -15.00 -7.66
N GLY A 112 -10.74 -14.19 -7.80
CA GLY A 112 -9.73 -14.03 -6.75
C GLY A 112 -10.32 -13.39 -5.49
N VAL A 113 -9.91 -13.88 -4.32
CA VAL A 113 -10.45 -13.44 -3.04
C VAL A 113 -9.74 -12.18 -2.55
N ILE A 114 -10.52 -11.16 -2.20
CA ILE A 114 -10.03 -9.94 -1.56
C ILE A 114 -9.91 -10.16 -0.05
N GLY A 115 -8.70 -9.93 0.46
CA GLY A 115 -8.41 -9.89 1.89
C GLY A 115 -8.53 -8.49 2.48
N THR A 116 -8.33 -8.36 3.78
CA THR A 116 -8.24 -7.06 4.45
C THR A 116 -6.98 -6.30 4.01
N THR A 117 -7.03 -4.97 3.94
CA THR A 117 -5.89 -4.14 3.52
C THR A 117 -4.97 -3.73 4.66
N ALA A 118 -5.30 -4.07 5.92
CA ALA A 118 -4.39 -3.86 7.04
C ALA A 118 -3.08 -4.63 6.79
N LEU A 119 -1.96 -3.94 6.98
CA LEU A 119 -0.63 -4.55 6.89
C LEU A 119 -0.20 -5.03 8.28
N LYS A 120 0.55 -6.12 8.31
CA LYS A 120 1.21 -6.61 9.52
C LYS A 120 2.35 -5.67 9.90
N ALA A 121 2.52 -5.47 11.20
CA ALA A 121 3.76 -4.87 11.67
C ALA A 121 4.88 -5.89 11.55
N PHE A 122 6.09 -5.41 11.24
CA PHE A 122 7.29 -6.24 11.20
C PHE A 122 8.48 -5.53 11.83
N ALA A 123 9.44 -6.33 12.26
CA ALA A 123 10.77 -5.91 12.72
C ALA A 123 11.83 -6.71 11.97
N VAL A 124 13.04 -6.16 11.87
CA VAL A 124 14.18 -6.85 11.27
C VAL A 124 15.26 -7.01 12.33
N VAL A 125 15.62 -8.26 12.64
CA VAL A 125 16.74 -8.61 13.52
C VAL A 125 17.98 -8.77 12.65
N GLY A 126 18.96 -7.88 12.83
CA GLY A 126 20.13 -7.73 11.95
C GLY A 126 20.07 -6.49 11.08
N ASP A 127 20.95 -6.41 10.07
CA ASP A 127 21.07 -5.23 9.19
C ASP A 127 19.99 -5.13 8.09
N GLY A 128 19.27 -6.22 7.83
CA GLY A 128 18.25 -6.29 6.76
C GLY A 128 18.81 -6.29 5.34
N GLU A 129 20.13 -6.29 5.17
CA GLU A 129 20.80 -6.14 3.89
C GLU A 129 21.69 -7.35 3.56
N THR A 130 22.43 -7.86 4.54
CA THR A 130 23.39 -8.94 4.35
C THR A 130 22.65 -10.27 4.20
N ALA A 131 22.73 -10.85 3.00
CA ALA A 131 22.08 -12.10 2.68
C ALA A 131 22.42 -13.20 3.71
N ASN A 132 21.43 -14.02 4.07
CA ASN A 132 21.56 -15.12 5.04
C ASN A 132 21.70 -14.71 6.52
N SER A 133 21.83 -13.42 6.83
CA SER A 133 22.22 -12.96 8.18
C SER A 133 21.13 -12.20 8.92
N TYR A 134 19.91 -12.08 8.40
CA TYR A 134 18.85 -11.36 9.14
C TYR A 134 17.55 -12.13 9.17
N VAL A 135 16.72 -11.75 10.15
CA VAL A 135 15.39 -12.33 10.36
C VAL A 135 14.36 -11.23 10.23
N THR A 136 13.34 -11.45 9.39
CA THR A 136 12.12 -10.64 9.43
C THR A 136 11.13 -11.29 10.37
N VAL A 137 10.63 -10.52 11.33
CA VAL A 137 9.62 -10.95 12.30
C VAL A 137 8.35 -10.18 12.02
N GLU A 138 7.24 -10.86 11.78
CA GLU A 138 5.92 -10.26 11.59
C GLU A 138 5.03 -10.54 12.80
N TYR A 139 4.22 -9.56 13.20
CA TYR A 139 3.07 -9.79 14.06
C TYR A 139 1.90 -10.30 13.22
N ASP A 140 1.37 -11.48 13.56
CA ASP A 140 0.44 -12.21 12.69
C ASP A 140 -0.88 -11.51 12.46
N THR A 141 -1.30 -10.66 13.40
CA THR A 141 -2.53 -9.87 13.27
C THR A 141 -2.24 -8.58 12.51
N PRO A 142 -2.77 -8.41 11.29
CA PRO A 142 -2.61 -7.16 10.56
C PRO A 142 -3.28 -6.00 11.29
N GLY A 143 -2.68 -4.81 11.25
CA GLY A 143 -3.16 -3.66 12.01
C GLY A 143 -2.05 -2.92 12.74
N ILE A 144 -2.43 -1.82 13.39
CA ILE A 144 -1.50 -1.02 14.21
C ILE A 144 -1.12 -1.66 15.54
N ALA A 145 -1.81 -2.73 15.95
CA ALA A 145 -1.56 -3.41 17.23
C ALA A 145 -0.12 -3.93 17.32
N GLY A 146 0.41 -4.45 16.20
CA GLY A 146 1.78 -4.94 16.11
C GLY A 146 2.84 -3.85 16.33
N ASN A 147 2.52 -2.58 16.11
CA ASN A 147 3.46 -1.46 16.31
C ASN A 147 3.74 -1.16 17.80
N ALA A 148 3.01 -1.80 18.72
CA ALA A 148 3.27 -1.68 20.16
C ALA A 148 4.40 -2.59 20.65
N PHE A 149 4.82 -3.57 19.83
CA PHE A 149 5.85 -4.52 20.20
C PHE A 149 7.26 -4.00 19.89
N LYS A 150 8.22 -4.48 20.67
CA LYS A 150 9.65 -4.31 20.38
C LYS A 150 10.42 -5.59 20.68
N ILE A 151 11.56 -5.74 20.03
CA ILE A 151 12.54 -6.78 20.33
C ILE A 151 13.68 -6.13 21.12
N VAL A 152 14.12 -6.80 22.18
CA VAL A 152 15.31 -6.44 22.95
C VAL A 152 16.29 -7.59 22.86
N VAL A 153 17.53 -7.31 22.48
CA VAL A 153 18.60 -8.31 22.48
C VAL A 153 19.38 -8.20 23.78
N GLU A 154 19.58 -9.33 24.46
CA GLU A 154 20.31 -9.40 25.72
C GLU A 154 21.39 -10.48 25.66
N ASN A 155 22.54 -10.20 26.27
CA ASN A 155 23.53 -11.24 26.53
C ASN A 155 22.97 -12.31 27.48
N GLY A 156 23.14 -13.58 27.11
CA GLY A 156 22.88 -14.69 28.01
C GLY A 156 24.03 -14.97 28.97
N ILE A 157 24.12 -16.24 29.36
CA ILE A 157 25.21 -16.76 30.21
C ILE A 157 26.14 -17.66 29.39
N GLN A 158 27.33 -17.93 29.92
CA GLN A 158 28.33 -18.79 29.31
C GLN A 158 27.77 -20.19 29.15
N ASP A 159 27.95 -20.74 27.95
CA ASP A 159 27.38 -22.01 27.52
C ASP A 159 25.84 -22.04 27.52
N GLY A 160 25.19 -20.90 27.76
CA GLY A 160 23.75 -20.71 27.65
C GLY A 160 23.26 -21.04 26.25
N ALA A 161 21.99 -21.46 26.18
CA ALA A 161 21.29 -21.62 24.92
C ALA A 161 20.69 -20.28 24.49
N LEU A 162 20.56 -20.09 23.18
CA LEU A 162 19.66 -19.08 22.63
C LEU A 162 18.26 -19.31 23.19
N ALA A 163 17.62 -18.24 23.66
CA ALA A 163 16.24 -18.28 24.12
C ALA A 163 15.51 -17.01 23.66
N VAL A 164 14.23 -17.15 23.35
CA VAL A 164 13.36 -16.00 23.07
C VAL A 164 12.12 -16.10 23.94
N THR A 165 11.79 -15.00 24.61
CA THR A 165 10.57 -14.86 25.43
C THR A 165 9.84 -13.60 25.06
N GLU A 166 8.52 -13.57 25.21
CA GLU A 166 7.72 -12.36 25.11
C GLU A 166 7.01 -12.10 26.43
N ASP A 167 7.07 -10.85 26.89
CA ASP A 167 6.35 -10.38 28.08
C ASP A 167 5.90 -8.94 27.86
N GLU A 168 4.61 -8.68 28.06
CA GLU A 168 3.97 -7.36 27.98
C GLU A 168 4.39 -6.48 26.77
N GLY A 169 4.53 -7.07 25.58
CA GLY A 169 4.90 -6.35 24.35
C GLY A 169 6.40 -6.26 24.09
N VAL A 170 7.23 -6.90 24.91
CA VAL A 170 8.69 -6.94 24.76
C VAL A 170 9.11 -8.37 24.46
N MET A 171 9.65 -8.59 23.27
CA MET A 171 10.28 -9.84 22.88
C MET A 171 11.77 -9.78 23.20
N THR A 172 12.23 -10.53 24.19
CA THR A 172 13.64 -10.60 24.57
C THR A 172 14.32 -11.77 23.87
N ILE A 173 15.35 -11.48 23.08
CA ILE A 173 16.28 -12.46 22.50
C ILE A 173 17.49 -12.54 23.42
N THR A 174 17.61 -13.64 24.17
CA THR A 174 18.79 -13.91 25.00
C THR A 174 19.80 -14.73 24.21
N LEU A 175 20.94 -14.11 23.88
CA LEU A 175 22.00 -14.73 23.08
C LEU A 175 22.72 -15.85 23.84
N GLY A 176 23.04 -16.94 23.15
CA GLY A 176 23.99 -17.93 23.67
C GLY A 176 25.41 -17.35 23.67
N MET A 177 26.17 -17.55 24.75
CA MET A 177 27.50 -16.97 24.93
C MET A 177 28.60 -18.03 25.04
N THR A 178 29.80 -17.73 24.54
CA THR A 178 30.99 -18.60 24.69
C THR A 178 31.82 -18.26 25.94
N ASP A 179 31.78 -17.02 26.40
CA ASP A 179 32.51 -16.52 27.57
C ASP A 179 31.72 -15.36 28.22
N ASP A 180 31.58 -15.40 29.56
CA ASP A 180 30.90 -14.36 30.35
C ASP A 180 31.84 -13.25 30.84
N THR A 181 33.15 -13.52 30.87
CA THR A 181 34.16 -12.54 31.32
C THR A 181 34.48 -11.52 30.23
N VAL A 182 34.32 -11.94 28.98
CA VAL A 182 34.29 -11.09 27.79
C VAL A 182 33.08 -11.58 27.00
N PRO A 183 31.92 -10.91 27.10
CA PRO A 183 30.70 -11.32 26.40
C PRO A 183 30.97 -11.48 24.90
N VAL A 184 31.08 -12.73 24.46
CA VAL A 184 31.25 -13.09 23.05
C VAL A 184 30.09 -14.02 22.68
N PRO A 185 29.14 -13.53 21.85
CA PRO A 185 28.06 -14.34 21.30
C PRO A 185 28.60 -15.62 20.64
N ASP A 186 27.90 -16.72 20.83
CA ASP A 186 28.19 -18.01 20.21
C ASP A 186 27.54 -18.07 18.83
N ASP A 187 28.34 -17.82 17.79
CA ASP A 187 27.92 -17.83 16.40
C ASP A 187 27.28 -19.17 15.96
N THR A 188 27.55 -20.27 16.68
CA THR A 188 26.95 -21.57 16.37
C THR A 188 25.56 -21.76 16.97
N LYS A 189 25.17 -20.89 17.91
CA LYS A 189 23.86 -20.92 18.59
C LYS A 189 22.95 -19.77 18.17
N ASN A 190 23.52 -18.67 17.67
CA ASN A 190 22.81 -17.43 17.38
C ASN A 190 22.62 -17.20 15.87
N THR A 191 22.52 -18.28 15.08
CA THR A 191 22.29 -18.14 13.64
C THR A 191 20.90 -17.53 13.37
N ALA A 192 20.74 -16.83 12.24
CA ALA A 192 19.44 -16.27 11.85
C ALA A 192 18.34 -17.35 11.79
N GLY A 193 18.69 -18.57 11.36
CA GLY A 193 17.80 -19.73 11.33
C GLY A 193 17.35 -20.20 12.72
N ASP A 194 18.26 -20.23 13.69
CA ASP A 194 17.95 -20.59 15.07
C ASP A 194 17.10 -19.51 15.75
N ILE A 195 17.43 -18.23 15.55
CA ILE A 195 16.64 -17.09 16.04
C ILE A 195 15.21 -17.16 15.48
N ALA A 196 15.05 -17.33 14.17
CA ALA A 196 13.73 -17.47 13.57
C ALA A 196 12.97 -18.68 14.14
N THR A 197 13.67 -19.80 14.40
CA THR A 197 13.07 -21.00 14.98
C THR A 197 12.56 -20.76 16.41
N GLU A 198 13.32 -20.06 17.24
CA GLU A 198 12.89 -19.72 18.61
C GLU A 198 11.72 -18.72 18.60
N ILE A 199 11.76 -17.68 17.75
CA ILE A 199 10.66 -16.70 17.64
C ILE A 199 9.36 -17.37 17.19
N ASN A 200 9.42 -18.30 16.24
CA ASN A 200 8.25 -19.06 15.75
C ASN A 200 7.60 -19.97 16.81
N LYS A 201 8.18 -20.10 18.01
CA LYS A 201 7.52 -20.77 19.15
C LYS A 201 6.57 -19.85 19.92
N ILE A 202 6.61 -18.54 19.66
CA ILE A 202 5.78 -17.53 20.32
C ILE A 202 4.51 -17.35 19.49
N ASP A 203 3.36 -17.63 20.09
CA ASP A 203 2.06 -17.48 19.43
C ASP A 203 1.83 -16.02 19.00
N GLY A 204 1.38 -15.83 17.75
CA GLY A 204 1.08 -14.51 17.18
C GLY A 204 2.26 -13.85 16.47
N PHE A 205 3.39 -14.53 16.31
CA PHE A 205 4.52 -14.06 15.52
C PHE A 205 4.96 -15.10 14.50
N THR A 206 5.33 -14.60 13.31
CA THR A 206 5.99 -15.40 12.27
C THR A 206 7.36 -14.80 12.00
N ALA A 207 8.41 -15.59 12.14
CA ALA A 207 9.78 -15.20 11.82
C ALA A 207 10.32 -15.97 10.61
N THR A 208 10.90 -15.24 9.66
CA THR A 208 11.55 -15.78 8.47
C THR A 208 13.02 -15.40 8.47
N ALA A 209 13.89 -16.39 8.60
CA ALA A 209 15.30 -16.22 8.31
C ALA A 209 15.48 -16.04 6.80
N HIS A 210 16.18 -15.00 6.40
CA HIS A 210 16.47 -14.79 4.98
C HIS A 210 17.64 -15.65 4.54
N GLY A 211 17.65 -16.01 3.26
CA GLY A 211 18.73 -16.81 2.70
C GLY A 211 18.82 -18.24 3.26
N THR A 212 20.01 -18.72 3.61
CA THR A 212 20.22 -20.03 4.26
C THR A 212 20.00 -20.02 5.76
N GLY A 213 19.93 -18.83 6.38
CA GLY A 213 19.84 -18.65 7.83
C GLY A 213 21.05 -19.15 8.63
N ALA A 214 22.16 -19.49 7.97
CA ALA A 214 23.32 -20.09 8.62
C ALA A 214 24.31 -19.05 9.21
N GLU A 215 24.12 -17.78 8.88
CA GLU A 215 24.97 -16.68 9.35
C GLU A 215 24.32 -15.99 10.56
N VAL A 216 25.15 -15.28 11.34
CA VAL A 216 24.72 -14.59 12.56
C VAL A 216 24.30 -13.17 12.20
N PRO A 217 23.15 -12.70 12.69
CA PRO A 217 22.77 -11.30 12.53
C PRO A 217 23.72 -10.33 13.19
N ASP A 218 23.87 -9.16 12.57
CA ASP A 218 24.52 -8.01 13.17
C ASP A 218 23.61 -7.43 14.26
N ILE A 219 23.73 -7.97 15.47
CA ILE A 219 22.96 -7.59 16.66
C ILE A 219 23.87 -7.56 17.89
N GLU A 220 23.63 -6.60 18.78
CA GLU A 220 24.40 -6.36 19.99
C GLU A 220 23.50 -6.35 21.25
N ASP A 221 24.13 -6.58 22.40
CA ASP A 221 23.48 -6.47 23.70
C ASP A 221 22.91 -5.07 23.93
N GLY A 222 21.63 -5.01 24.28
CA GLY A 222 20.89 -3.77 24.45
C GLY A 222 20.26 -3.21 23.18
N ASP A 223 20.38 -3.90 22.03
CA ASP A 223 19.66 -3.49 20.83
C ASP A 223 18.15 -3.51 21.07
N GLU A 224 17.50 -2.40 20.75
CA GLU A 224 16.05 -2.27 20.76
C GLU A 224 15.52 -2.09 19.34
N ILE A 225 14.78 -3.08 18.85
CA ILE A 225 14.26 -3.14 17.50
C ILE A 225 12.75 -2.97 17.56
N GLN A 226 12.25 -1.87 17.01
CA GLN A 226 10.81 -1.57 17.03
C GLN A 226 10.10 -2.29 15.90
N PHE A 227 8.90 -2.82 16.18
CA PHE A 227 7.98 -3.21 15.12
C PHE A 227 7.40 -1.95 14.46
N ALA A 228 7.32 -1.97 13.12
CA ALA A 228 6.74 -0.89 12.34
C ALA A 228 5.97 -1.43 11.14
N GLY A 229 5.33 -0.55 10.36
CA GLY A 229 4.64 -0.93 9.14
C GLY A 229 3.23 -1.49 9.32
N GLY A 230 2.79 -1.75 10.56
CA GLY A 230 1.40 -2.09 10.85
C GLY A 230 0.49 -0.90 10.56
N THR A 231 -0.52 -1.08 9.71
CA THR A 231 -1.46 -0.02 9.34
C THR A 231 -2.90 -0.49 9.53
N THR A 232 -3.83 0.45 9.71
CA THR A 232 -5.26 0.10 9.69
C THR A 232 -5.73 -0.32 8.29
N GLY A 233 -4.96 -0.01 7.24
CA GLY A 233 -5.24 -0.43 5.88
C GLY A 233 -5.96 0.59 5.01
N ILE A 234 -5.99 1.87 5.38
CA ILE A 234 -6.45 2.92 4.45
C ILE A 234 -5.36 3.15 3.38
N LEU A 235 -5.67 2.78 2.15
CA LEU A 235 -4.83 3.00 0.97
C LEU A 235 -5.31 4.26 0.25
N PRO A 236 -4.45 5.27 0.02
CA PRO A 236 -4.86 6.48 -0.66
C PRO A 236 -5.12 6.21 -2.14
N LEU A 237 -6.18 6.79 -2.69
CA LEU A 237 -6.30 6.93 -4.13
C LEU A 237 -5.30 7.99 -4.60
N THR A 238 -4.62 7.73 -5.71
CA THR A 238 -3.58 8.63 -6.24
C THR A 238 -3.80 8.94 -7.71
N GLY A 239 -3.08 9.93 -8.24
CA GLY A 239 -3.11 10.28 -9.68
C GLY A 239 -4.27 11.17 -10.11
N GLY A 240 -5.08 11.68 -9.17
CA GLY A 240 -6.03 12.75 -9.41
C GLY A 240 -5.31 14.04 -9.77
N GLN A 241 -5.78 14.70 -10.84
CA GLN A 241 -5.13 15.87 -11.41
C GLN A 241 -6.18 16.84 -11.92
N TYR A 242 -6.01 18.13 -11.59
CA TYR A 242 -6.89 19.15 -12.16
C TYR A 242 -6.68 19.22 -13.67
N GLY A 243 -7.80 19.31 -14.38
CA GLY A 243 -7.76 19.56 -15.81
C GLY A 243 -7.36 21.00 -16.11
N THR A 244 -6.98 21.24 -17.35
CA THR A 244 -6.84 22.60 -17.87
C THR A 244 -8.21 23.26 -17.95
N GLU A 245 -8.34 24.47 -17.37
CA GLU A 245 -9.58 25.24 -17.49
C GLU A 245 -9.87 25.52 -18.97
N CYS A 246 -11.09 25.18 -19.41
CA CYS A 246 -11.49 25.37 -20.80
C CYS A 246 -11.76 26.86 -21.08
N PRO A 247 -11.09 27.49 -22.06
CA PRO A 247 -11.46 28.81 -22.53
C PRO A 247 -12.82 28.76 -23.24
N GLU A 248 -13.38 29.92 -23.56
CA GLU A 248 -14.59 30.00 -24.38
C GLU A 248 -14.43 29.21 -25.70
N PRO A 249 -15.53 28.66 -26.27
CA PRO A 249 -15.44 27.91 -27.51
C PRO A 249 -14.80 28.78 -28.60
N PHE A 250 -14.02 28.17 -29.48
CA PHE A 250 -13.34 28.84 -30.59
C PHE A 250 -12.24 29.83 -30.19
N VAL A 251 -11.87 29.90 -28.91
CA VAL A 251 -10.59 30.50 -28.52
C VAL A 251 -9.47 29.56 -28.98
N ILE A 252 -8.50 30.14 -29.68
CA ILE A 252 -7.30 29.44 -30.14
C ILE A 252 -6.21 29.70 -29.12
N LEU A 253 -5.67 28.62 -28.55
CA LEU A 253 -4.49 28.65 -27.69
C LEU A 253 -3.30 28.09 -28.48
N ARG A 254 -2.09 28.55 -28.16
CA ARG A 254 -0.85 28.02 -28.76
C ARG A 254 0.15 27.61 -27.70
N ALA A 255 0.87 26.52 -27.94
CA ALA A 255 2.01 26.07 -27.14
C ALA A 255 3.21 25.84 -28.07
N TRP A 256 4.42 26.11 -27.59
CA TRP A 256 5.63 25.84 -28.35
C TRP A 256 6.05 24.40 -28.13
N ASP A 257 6.04 23.60 -29.19
CA ASP A 257 6.57 22.24 -29.18
C ASP A 257 8.10 22.32 -29.33
N VAL A 258 8.80 22.03 -28.23
CA VAL A 258 10.27 22.06 -28.18
C VAL A 258 10.89 20.93 -29.01
N ASP A 259 10.21 19.79 -29.13
CA ASP A 259 10.72 18.60 -29.80
C ASP A 259 10.64 18.73 -31.31
N ASN A 260 9.54 19.32 -31.82
CA ASN A 260 9.32 19.52 -33.25
C ASN A 260 9.68 20.92 -33.75
N PHE A 261 10.05 21.85 -32.86
CA PHE A 261 10.34 23.25 -33.17
C PHE A 261 9.19 23.95 -33.92
N GLU A 262 7.95 23.63 -33.58
CA GLU A 262 6.74 24.20 -34.17
C GLU A 262 5.76 24.71 -33.11
N TRP A 263 4.75 25.49 -33.55
CA TRP A 263 3.66 25.91 -32.67
C TRP A 263 2.48 24.95 -32.83
N ASP A 264 2.11 24.31 -31.73
CA ASP A 264 0.86 23.57 -31.62
C ASP A 264 -0.30 24.52 -31.33
N TYR A 265 -1.42 24.35 -32.03
CA TYR A 265 -2.63 25.12 -31.78
C TYR A 265 -3.75 24.23 -31.25
N TYR A 266 -4.34 24.68 -30.14
CA TYR A 266 -5.39 23.97 -29.44
C TYR A 266 -6.67 24.79 -29.48
N THR A 267 -7.80 24.12 -29.72
CA THR A 267 -9.12 24.71 -29.54
C THR A 267 -10.07 23.71 -28.90
N ASN A 268 -10.98 24.22 -28.06
CA ASN A 268 -12.07 23.43 -27.52
C ASN A 268 -13.33 23.69 -28.36
N ILE A 269 -13.95 22.63 -28.85
CA ILE A 269 -15.18 22.70 -29.65
C ILE A 269 -16.39 22.42 -28.77
N ALA A 270 -17.51 23.06 -29.06
CA ALA A 270 -18.74 22.86 -28.29
C ALA A 270 -19.24 21.39 -28.35
N PRO A 271 -19.84 20.87 -27.26
CA PRO A 271 -20.00 21.53 -25.95
C PRO A 271 -18.66 21.70 -25.21
N ASN A 272 -18.53 22.75 -24.39
CA ASN A 272 -17.31 23.08 -23.65
C ASN A 272 -17.61 23.29 -22.14
N GLY A 273 -17.65 22.20 -21.38
CA GLY A 273 -17.59 22.28 -19.93
C GLY A 273 -16.19 22.69 -19.44
N ARG A 274 -16.09 23.15 -18.18
CA ARG A 274 -14.80 23.46 -17.49
C ARG A 274 -13.81 22.27 -17.50
N TYR A 275 -14.31 21.06 -17.76
CA TYR A 275 -13.64 19.78 -17.65
C TYR A 275 -13.84 18.89 -18.90
N ASP A 276 -14.09 19.50 -20.06
CA ASP A 276 -14.46 18.76 -21.27
C ASP A 276 -13.28 18.13 -22.00
N THR A 277 -13.49 16.94 -22.58
CA THR A 277 -12.52 16.18 -23.38
C THR A 277 -12.41 16.65 -24.84
N ASN A 278 -13.16 17.68 -25.24
CA ASN A 278 -13.27 18.17 -26.61
C ASN A 278 -12.11 19.05 -27.13
N TRP A 279 -10.92 18.94 -26.54
CA TRP A 279 -9.73 19.59 -27.08
C TRP A 279 -9.32 19.01 -28.43
N ARG A 280 -8.94 19.87 -29.38
CA ARG A 280 -8.46 19.50 -30.71
C ARG A 280 -7.15 20.22 -30.98
N LEU A 281 -6.11 19.43 -31.30
CA LEU A 281 -4.86 19.93 -31.87
C LEU A 281 -5.06 20.13 -33.38
N PHE A 282 -4.55 21.24 -33.90
CA PHE A 282 -4.41 21.45 -35.32
C PHE A 282 -3.12 22.21 -35.61
N ASN A 283 -2.52 21.92 -36.76
CA ASN A 283 -1.30 22.60 -37.19
C ASN A 283 -1.67 23.56 -38.32
N LEU A 284 -1.15 24.79 -38.24
CA LEU A 284 -1.25 25.72 -39.35
C LEU A 284 -0.16 25.34 -40.36
N VAL A 285 -0.56 24.81 -41.51
CA VAL A 285 0.39 24.59 -42.62
C VAL A 285 0.68 25.96 -43.22
N GLU A 286 1.94 26.40 -43.18
CA GLU A 286 2.37 27.57 -43.94
C GLU A 286 2.14 27.28 -45.44
N TYR A 287 1.31 28.11 -46.06
CA TYR A 287 1.11 28.14 -47.52
C TYR A 287 1.98 29.22 -48.15
#